data_AF-A0A699W7A5-F1
#
_entry.id   AF-A0A699W7A5-F1
#
_cell.length_a   1.000
_cell.length_b   1.000
_cell.length_c   1.000
_cell.angle_alpha   90.00
_cell.angle_beta   90.00
_cell.angle_gamma   90.00
#
_symmetry.space_group_name_H-M   'P 1'
#
loop_
_entity.id
_entity.type
_entity.pdbx_description
1 polymer ?
#
loop_
_entity_poly.entity_id
_entity_poly.type
_entity_poly.pdbx_seq_one_letter_code
_entity_poly.pdbx_strand_id
1 'polypeptide(L)'
;MEEYCPDDEVEKLESEFWNHKMVGSDINGYTARFHELARLVPHMVTPESQRVNRYIRSLAPKIKAHRSNDQNRNRGRDDRNKRQRTGSNFAMTTPDQGQGQRQYAGQHP
;
A
#
# COMPACT_ATOMS: atom_id res chain seq x y z
N MET A 1 -24.81 25.31 39.04
CA MET A 1 -23.83 24.68 39.96
C MET A 1 -22.84 23.98 39.07
N GLU A 2 -21.59 24.44 39.06
CA GLU A 2 -20.49 23.63 38.51
C GLU A 2 -20.35 22.45 39.46
N GLU A 3 -20.77 21.27 38.99
CA GLU A 3 -20.53 20.01 39.67
C GLU A 3 -19.01 19.80 39.65
N TYR A 4 -18.37 20.06 40.80
CA TYR A 4 -16.94 19.84 40.96
C TYR A 4 -16.69 18.35 40.91
N CYS A 5 -16.18 17.86 39.77
CA CYS A 5 -15.63 16.52 39.67
C CYS A 5 -14.30 16.52 40.44
N PRO A 6 -14.13 15.68 41.47
CA PRO A 6 -12.87 15.53 42.18
C PRO A 6 -11.73 15.19 41.20
N ASP A 7 -10.57 15.79 41.41
CA ASP A 7 -9.39 15.57 40.54
C ASP A 7 -9.01 14.07 40.44
N ASP A 8 -9.25 13.28 41.49
CA ASP A 8 -9.02 11.82 41.52
C ASP A 8 -9.88 11.07 40.48
N GLU A 9 -11.13 11.50 40.30
CA GLU A 9 -12.01 10.90 39.30
C GLU A 9 -11.53 11.19 37.88
N VAL A 10 -11.04 12.41 37.64
CA VAL A 10 -10.45 12.81 36.35
C VAL A 10 -9.18 12.00 36.09
N GLU A 11 -8.27 11.89 37.05
CA GLU A 11 -7.03 11.11 36.92
C GLU A 11 -7.32 9.64 36.63
N LYS A 12 -8.33 9.07 37.28
CA LYS A 12 -8.78 7.70 37.01
C LYS A 12 -9.28 7.51 35.58
N LEU A 13 -10.06 8.46 35.06
CA LEU A 13 -10.56 8.43 33.69
C LEU A 13 -9.43 8.60 32.67
N GLU A 14 -8.47 9.47 32.95
CA GLU A 14 -7.26 9.62 32.13
C GLU A 14 -6.46 8.33 32.07
N SER A 15 -6.26 7.69 33.22
CA SER A 15 -5.55 6.42 33.32
C SER A 15 -6.30 5.29 32.60
N GLU A 16 -7.62 5.22 32.73
CA GLU A 16 -8.43 4.26 31.98
C GLU A 16 -8.30 4.48 30.47
N PHE A 17 -8.43 5.72 30.01
CA PHE A 17 -8.25 6.08 28.61
C PHE A 17 -6.83 5.76 28.12
N TRP A 18 -5.82 6.00 28.96
CA TRP A 18 -4.41 5.71 28.67
C TRP A 18 -4.08 4.22 28.62
N ASN A 19 -4.85 3.37 29.30
CA ASN A 19 -4.65 1.91 29.29
C ASN A 19 -5.62 1.18 28.35
N HIS A 20 -6.63 1.88 27.81
CA HIS A 20 -7.63 1.29 26.93
C HIS A 20 -7.02 0.81 25.60
N LYS A 21 -7.13 -0.50 25.35
CA LYS A 21 -6.65 -1.16 24.12
C LYS A 21 -7.65 -2.20 23.65
N MET A 22 -7.70 -2.44 22.35
CA MET A 22 -8.57 -3.45 21.77
C MET A 22 -8.08 -4.85 22.17
N VAL A 23 -8.99 -5.68 22.67
CA VAL A 23 -8.72 -7.09 23.01
C VAL A 23 -9.58 -7.97 22.12
N GLY A 24 -9.00 -9.04 21.55
CA GLY A 24 -9.71 -9.92 20.64
C GLY A 24 -10.03 -9.24 19.30
N SER A 25 -11.28 -9.37 18.86
CA SER A 25 -11.76 -8.90 17.54
C SER A 25 -13.00 -8.01 17.61
N ASP A 26 -13.46 -7.63 18.81
CA ASP A 26 -14.64 -6.77 18.95
C ASP A 26 -14.29 -5.29 18.71
N ILE A 27 -14.31 -4.90 17.45
CA ILE A 27 -14.03 -3.52 17.03
C ILE A 27 -15.17 -2.56 17.40
N ASN A 28 -16.42 -3.04 17.42
CA ASN A 28 -17.58 -2.20 17.69
C ASN A 28 -17.63 -1.82 19.17
N GLY A 29 -17.47 -2.80 20.06
CA GLY A 29 -17.40 -2.56 21.51
C GLY A 29 -16.21 -1.69 21.88
N TYR A 30 -15.05 -1.94 21.28
CA TYR A 30 -13.86 -1.09 21.45
C TYR A 30 -14.11 0.36 21.00
N THR A 31 -14.70 0.56 19.83
CA THR A 31 -14.94 1.90 19.27
C THR A 31 -15.97 2.67 20.10
N ALA A 32 -17.05 2.02 20.54
CA ALA A 32 -18.03 2.63 21.42
C ALA A 32 -17.40 3.12 22.74
N ARG A 33 -16.67 2.23 23.44
CA ARG A 33 -16.00 2.58 24.70
C ARG A 33 -14.92 3.65 24.53
N PHE A 34 -14.16 3.61 23.44
CA PHE A 34 -13.18 4.65 23.15
C PHE A 34 -13.83 6.03 22.98
N HIS A 35 -14.98 6.11 22.30
CA HIS A 35 -15.71 7.37 22.14
C HIS A 35 -16.33 7.87 23.43
N GLU A 36 -16.83 6.97 24.30
CA GLU A 36 -17.29 7.34 25.64
C GLU A 36 -16.16 7.98 26.46
N LEU A 37 -15.01 7.30 26.56
CA LEU A 37 -13.87 7.83 27.30
C LEU A 37 -13.34 9.15 26.70
N ALA A 38 -13.27 9.25 25.37
CA ALA A 38 -12.82 10.47 24.69
C ALA A 38 -13.73 11.69 24.95
N ARG A 39 -15.01 11.48 25.30
CA ARG A 39 -15.93 12.56 25.72
C ARG A 39 -15.66 13.00 27.16
N LEU A 40 -15.22 12.08 28.01
CA LEU A 40 -14.91 12.33 29.41
C LEU A 40 -13.55 13.01 29.62
N VAL A 41 -12.57 12.75 28.74
CA VAL A 41 -11.23 13.36 28.77
C VAL A 41 -10.92 14.18 27.49
N PRO A 42 -11.67 15.27 27.21
CA PRO A 42 -11.57 16.01 25.94
C PRO A 42 -10.20 16.62 25.69
N HIS A 43 -9.45 16.98 26.74
CA HIS A 43 -8.11 17.55 26.65
C HIS A 43 -7.07 16.56 26.12
N MET A 44 -7.22 15.26 26.39
CA MET A 44 -6.32 14.21 25.88
C MET A 44 -6.53 13.90 24.40
N VAL A 45 -7.67 14.32 23.83
CA VAL A 45 -8.07 14.01 22.45
C VAL A 45 -8.15 15.25 21.56
N THR A 46 -7.68 16.39 22.05
CA THR A 46 -7.63 17.67 21.33
C THR A 46 -6.16 18.05 21.08
N PRO A 47 -5.74 18.32 19.84
CA PRO A 47 -6.52 18.34 18.60
C PRO A 47 -6.94 16.93 18.12
N GLU A 48 -7.87 16.87 17.16
CA GLU A 48 -8.41 15.62 16.60
C GLU A 48 -7.33 14.63 16.13
N SER A 49 -6.17 15.12 15.67
CA SER A 49 -5.03 14.28 15.31
C SER A 49 -4.55 13.39 16.46
N GLN A 50 -4.61 13.87 17.71
CA GLN A 50 -4.29 13.08 18.90
C GLN A 50 -5.29 11.93 19.08
N ARG A 51 -6.59 12.21 18.91
CA ARG A 51 -7.66 11.19 18.97
C ARG A 51 -7.41 10.07 17.96
N VAL A 52 -7.13 10.43 16.71
CA VAL A 52 -6.90 9.48 15.62
C VAL A 52 -5.63 8.66 15.86
N ASN A 53 -4.52 9.32 16.24
CA ASN A 53 -3.26 8.65 16.54
C ASN A 53 -3.44 7.63 17.67
N ARG A 54 -4.12 8.05 18.74
CA ARG A 54 -4.44 7.22 19.89
C ARG A 54 -5.21 5.98 19.46
N TYR A 55 -6.36 6.18 18.81
CA TYR A 55 -7.23 5.09 18.34
C TYR A 55 -6.43 4.05 17.54
N ILE A 56 -5.66 4.50 16.54
CA ILE A 56 -4.84 3.61 15.70
C ILE A 56 -3.80 2.85 16.54
N ARG A 57 -3.10 3.50 17.48
CA ARG A 57 -2.08 2.86 18.32
C ARG A 57 -2.66 1.79 19.24
N SER A 58 -3.88 1.97 19.75
CA SER A 58 -4.56 1.02 20.63
C SER A 58 -5.32 -0.10 19.91
N LEU A 59 -5.41 -0.08 18.58
CA LEU A 59 -5.94 -1.21 17.79
C LEU A 59 -5.00 -2.44 17.83
N ALA A 60 -5.59 -3.64 17.76
CA ALA A 60 -4.82 -4.88 17.72
C ALA A 60 -3.95 -4.96 16.44
N PRO A 61 -2.75 -5.57 16.51
CA PRO A 61 -1.83 -5.68 15.37
C PRO A 61 -2.46 -6.31 14.12
N LYS A 62 -3.36 -7.29 14.30
CA LYS A 62 -4.04 -7.99 13.21
C LYS A 62 -4.88 -7.07 12.32
N ILE A 63 -5.44 -5.99 12.89
CA ILE A 63 -6.22 -4.99 12.13
C ILE A 63 -5.29 -3.98 11.43
N LYS A 64 -4.15 -3.65 12.06
CA LYS A 64 -3.16 -2.72 11.49
C LYS A 64 -2.57 -3.23 10.16
N ALA A 65 -2.45 -4.56 10.01
CA ALA A 65 -1.82 -5.20 8.85
C ALA A 65 -2.62 -5.11 7.54
N HIS A 66 -3.92 -4.78 7.58
CA HIS A 66 -4.77 -4.73 6.38
C HIS A 66 -4.66 -3.41 5.59
N ARG A 67 -3.82 -2.44 6.00
CA ARG A 67 -3.73 -1.13 5.32
C ARG A 67 -3.00 -1.11 3.97
N SER A 68 -2.37 -2.20 3.54
CA SER A 68 -1.61 -2.20 2.28
C SER A 68 -1.68 -3.55 1.56
N ASN A 69 -2.64 -3.75 0.65
CA ASN A 69 -2.44 -4.77 -0.39
C ASN A 69 -3.16 -4.54 -1.73
N ASP A 70 -3.77 -3.38 -1.97
CA ASP A 70 -4.41 -3.09 -3.27
C ASP A 70 -3.43 -2.70 -4.39
N GLN A 71 -2.11 -2.68 -4.14
CA GLN A 71 -1.12 -2.35 -5.17
C GLN A 71 -0.61 -3.54 -6.00
N ASN A 72 -1.19 -4.75 -5.88
CA ASN A 72 -0.72 -5.94 -6.60
C ASN A 72 -1.83 -6.65 -7.42
N ARG A 73 -2.41 -5.95 -8.40
CA ARG A 73 -3.25 -6.55 -9.45
C ARG A 73 -2.73 -6.35 -10.88
N ASN A 74 -1.43 -6.16 -11.06
CA ASN A 74 -0.80 -6.20 -12.39
C ASN A 74 -0.20 -7.59 -12.65
N ARG A 75 -1.08 -8.60 -12.81
CA ARG A 75 -0.76 -9.84 -13.51
C ARG A 75 -1.39 -9.79 -14.89
N GLY A 76 -0.63 -9.32 -15.88
CA GLY A 76 -0.90 -9.54 -17.31
C GLY A 76 0.34 -10.20 -17.92
N ARG A 77 0.15 -11.35 -18.56
CA ARG A 77 1.15 -12.32 -19.01
C ARG A 77 2.09 -11.77 -20.10
N ASP A 78 3.40 -11.88 -19.91
CA ASP A 78 4.40 -11.83 -20.98
C ASP A 78 5.13 -13.18 -21.11
N ASP A 79 4.37 -14.23 -21.41
CA ASP A 79 4.88 -15.56 -21.76
C ASP A 79 4.82 -15.79 -23.27
N ARG A 80 5.63 -15.07 -24.07
CA ARG A 80 5.99 -15.58 -25.41
C ARG A 80 7.21 -14.89 -26.04
N ASN A 81 8.14 -15.73 -26.48
CA ASN A 81 9.23 -15.47 -27.44
C ASN A 81 10.60 -15.06 -26.86
N LYS A 82 11.45 -16.04 -26.51
CA LYS A 82 12.80 -16.17 -27.10
C LYS A 82 13.53 -17.47 -26.70
N ARG A 83 13.04 -18.63 -27.14
CA ARG A 83 13.92 -19.80 -27.25
C ARG A 83 13.71 -20.47 -28.61
N GLN A 84 14.86 -20.75 -29.26
CA GLN A 84 15.11 -21.70 -30.35
C GLN A 84 15.30 -21.16 -31.77
N ARG A 85 16.55 -20.84 -32.09
CA ARG A 85 17.34 -21.39 -33.21
C ARG A 85 18.80 -21.17 -32.82
N THR A 86 19.53 -22.11 -32.22
CA THR A 86 20.16 -23.29 -32.88
C THR A 86 20.68 -22.84 -34.25
N GLY A 87 21.94 -22.46 -34.42
CA GLY A 87 23.16 -23.19 -34.05
C GLY A 87 23.80 -23.65 -35.37
N SER A 88 25.00 -23.17 -35.68
CA SER A 88 26.09 -23.91 -36.34
C SER A 88 27.14 -22.92 -36.84
N ASN A 89 28.37 -23.06 -36.33
CA ASN A 89 29.58 -22.54 -36.96
C ASN A 89 29.81 -23.27 -38.31
N PHE A 90 30.58 -22.67 -39.24
CA PHE A 90 31.58 -23.28 -40.15
C PHE A 90 31.77 -22.46 -41.45
N ALA A 91 33.05 -22.31 -41.83
CA ALA A 91 33.60 -21.98 -43.14
C ALA A 91 33.79 -20.50 -43.56
N MET A 92 35.07 -20.09 -43.62
CA MET A 92 35.59 -19.09 -44.55
C MET A 92 35.37 -19.51 -46.00
N THR A 93 34.94 -18.59 -46.86
CA THR A 93 35.47 -18.42 -48.23
C THR A 93 35.00 -17.09 -48.84
N THR A 94 35.95 -16.21 -49.16
CA THR A 94 35.85 -15.19 -50.24
C THR A 94 35.98 -15.91 -51.60
N PRO A 95 35.76 -15.31 -52.81
CA PRO A 95 35.61 -13.88 -53.17
C PRO A 95 34.45 -13.60 -54.17
N ASP A 96 34.36 -12.35 -54.65
CA ASP A 96 34.27 -11.98 -56.08
C ASP A 96 33.19 -10.96 -56.51
N GLN A 97 33.65 -10.14 -57.44
CA GLN A 97 33.12 -8.95 -58.11
C GLN A 97 31.79 -9.13 -58.85
N GLY A 98 31.12 -7.99 -59.08
CA GLY A 98 30.09 -7.83 -60.12
C GLY A 98 28.85 -7.13 -59.59
N GLN A 99 28.80 -5.81 -59.49
CA GLN A 99 28.41 -4.88 -60.57
C GLN A 99 27.31 -5.40 -61.52
N GLY A 100 26.26 -4.57 -61.68
CA GLY A 100 25.45 -4.52 -62.90
C GLY A 100 23.98 -4.92 -62.69
N GLN A 101 23.16 -4.01 -62.17
CA GLN A 101 22.28 -3.15 -62.97
C GLN A 101 21.29 -3.89 -63.88
N ARG A 102 19.99 -3.80 -63.57
CA ARG A 102 18.93 -3.65 -64.58
C ARG A 102 17.88 -2.66 -64.07
N GLN A 103 18.14 -1.39 -64.38
CA GLN A 103 17.12 -0.34 -64.47
C GLN A 103 16.41 -0.53 -65.82
N TYR A 104 15.08 -0.43 -65.89
CA TYR A 104 14.36 0.08 -67.07
C TYR A 104 13.02 0.68 -66.62
N ALA A 105 13.01 2.00 -66.36
CA ALA A 105 11.79 2.79 -66.46
C ALA A 105 11.68 3.24 -67.92
N GLY A 106 10.61 2.85 -68.60
CA GLY A 106 10.34 3.29 -69.97
C GLY A 106 9.97 4.76 -70.01
N GLN A 107 10.53 5.50 -70.97
CA GLN A 107 9.77 6.15 -72.04
C GLN A 107 10.70 6.85 -73.05
N HIS A 108 10.35 6.63 -74.33
CA HIS A 108 10.87 7.16 -75.61
C HIS A 108 10.86 8.70 -75.69
N PRO A 109 11.67 9.34 -76.57
CA PRO A 109 11.48 9.35 -78.04
C PRO A 109 12.52 8.57 -78.85
#